data_AF-A0A535UEA0-F1
#
_entry.id   AF-A0A535UEA0-F1
#
_cell.length_a   1.000
_cell.length_b   1.000
_cell.length_c   1.000
_cell.angle_alpha   90.00
_cell.angle_beta   90.00
_cell.angle_gamma   90.00
#
_symmetry.space_group_name_H-M   'P 1'
#
loop_
_entity.id
_entity.type
_entity.pdbx_description
1 polymer ?
#
loop_
_entity_poly.entity_id
_entity_poly.type
_entity_poly.pdbx_seq_one_letter_code
_entity_poly.pdbx_strand_id
1 'polypeptide(L)' 'MFGSTGSSEEGHDIFPEGPVSIYVVCDDPDALLERARKAGADIALPIKDEDYGSRGFSVRDPEGNHWSFGTYRGA' A
#
# COMPACT_ATOMS: atom_id res chain seq x y z
N MET A 1 15.59 -1.71 0.38
CA MET A 1 14.78 -2.09 1.54
C MET A 1 14.69 -3.60 1.52
N PHE A 2 15.60 -4.29 2.20
CA PHE A 2 15.73 -5.74 2.16
C PHE A 2 15.10 -6.33 3.42
N GLY A 3 13.95 -6.98 3.28
CA GLY A 3 13.43 -7.86 4.32
C GLY A 3 14.23 -9.16 4.29
N SER A 4 15.11 -9.35 5.27
CA SER A 4 15.73 -10.65 5.49
C SER A 4 14.72 -11.52 6.22
N THR A 5 14.20 -12.55 5.56
CA THR A 5 13.53 -13.65 6.27
C THR A 5 14.61 -14.54 6.84
N GLY A 6 14.76 -14.54 8.17
CA GLY A 6 15.62 -15.47 8.86
C GLY A 6 15.09 -16.88 8.60
N SER A 7 15.87 -17.70 7.92
CA SER A 7 15.57 -19.12 7.76
C SER A 7 15.64 -19.80 9.11
N SER A 8 14.49 -20.28 9.59
CA SER A 8 14.42 -21.41 10.50
C SER A 8 13.32 -22.32 9.99
N GLU A 9 13.74 -23.48 9.52
CA GLU A 9 12.91 -24.60 9.13
C GLU A 9 12.10 -25.04 10.35
N GLU A 10 10.84 -24.59 10.45
CA GLU A 10 9.73 -25.17 11.23
C GLU A 10 8.53 -24.19 11.21
N GLY A 11 7.50 -24.50 10.41
CA GLY A 11 6.21 -23.79 10.41
C GLY A 11 6.18 -22.48 9.61
N HIS A 12 6.02 -22.55 8.29
CA HIS A 12 5.80 -21.40 7.40
C HIS A 12 4.37 -20.80 7.55
N ASP A 13 3.76 -20.86 8.73
CA ASP A 13 2.36 -20.50 8.94
C ASP A 13 2.12 -19.83 10.30
N ILE A 14 3.12 -19.14 10.88
CA ILE A 14 2.99 -18.58 12.24
C ILE A 14 3.79 -17.29 12.53
N PHE A 15 4.03 -16.44 11.52
CA PHE A 15 4.40 -15.05 11.84
C PHE A 15 3.12 -14.29 12.20
N PRO A 16 3.09 -13.46 13.27
CA PRO A 16 2.12 -12.38 13.30
C PRO A 16 2.50 -11.46 12.13
N GLU A 17 1.78 -11.60 11.03
CA GLU A 17 1.96 -10.81 9.83
C GLU A 17 1.76 -9.34 10.19
N GLY A 18 2.89 -8.67 10.45
CA GLY A 18 2.92 -7.26 10.77
C GLY A 18 2.37 -6.44 9.61
N PRO A 19 2.03 -5.16 9.86
CA PRO A 19 1.50 -4.32 8.81
C PRO A 19 2.54 -4.20 7.67
N VAL A 20 2.21 -4.77 6.51
CA VAL A 20 3.05 -4.66 5.31
C VAL A 20 2.82 -3.31 4.65
N SER A 21 3.79 -2.84 3.88
CA SER A 21 3.64 -1.64 3.05
C SER A 21 3.81 -2.01 1.59
N ILE A 22 2.75 -1.78 0.79
CA ILE A 22 2.68 -2.17 -0.61
C ILE A 22 2.42 -0.93 -1.45
N TYR A 23 3.22 -0.74 -2.51
CA TYR A 23 2.96 0.25 -3.54
C TYR A 23 2.38 -0.43 -4.78
N VAL A 24 1.21 0.02 -5.23
CA VAL A 24 0.54 -0.49 -6.42
C VAL A 24 0.48 0.63 -7.45
N VAL A 25 1.06 0.36 -8.62
CA VAL A 25 0.93 1.25 -9.77
C VAL A 25 -0.46 1.12 -10.35
N CYS A 26 -1.16 2.23 -10.52
CA CYS A 26 -2.48 2.28 -11.16
C CYS A 26 -2.58 3.47 -12.11
N ASP A 27 -3.40 3.33 -13.15
CA ASP A 27 -3.63 4.39 -14.14
C ASP A 27 -4.61 5.46 -13.64
N ASP A 28 -5.49 5.11 -12.70
CA ASP A 28 -6.53 6.00 -12.16
C ASP A 28 -6.61 5.90 -10.62
N PRO A 29 -5.72 6.60 -9.89
CA PRO A 29 -5.73 6.61 -8.43
C PRO A 29 -6.98 7.29 -7.85
N ASP A 30 -7.59 8.25 -8.56
CA ASP A 30 -8.80 8.95 -8.08
C ASP A 30 -10.01 8.00 -8.05
N ALA A 31 -10.23 7.21 -9.11
CA ALA A 31 -11.31 6.22 -9.11
C ALA A 31 -11.10 5.15 -8.04
N LEU A 32 -9.84 4.79 -7.74
CA LEU A 32 -9.52 3.82 -6.70
C LEU A 32 -9.72 4.39 -5.30
N LEU A 33 -9.40 5.67 -5.08
CA LEU A 33 -9.68 6.36 -3.82
C LEU A 33 -11.18 6.36 -3.51
N GLU A 34 -12.04 6.64 -4.50
CA GLU A 34 -13.49 6.61 -4.32
C GLU A 34 -14.01 5.22 -3.98
N ARG A 35 -13.41 4.16 -4.53
CA ARG A 35 -13.72 2.78 -4.14
C ARG A 35 -13.26 2.49 -2.71
N ALA A 36 -12.05 2.91 -2.34
CA ALA A 36 -11.50 2.73 -1.00
C ALA A 36 -12.37 3.44 0.05
N ARG A 37 -12.84 4.66 -0.23
CA ARG A 37 -13.79 5.40 0.62
C ARG A 37 -15.10 4.65 0.81
N LYS A 38 -15.69 4.14 -0.27
CA LYS A 38 -16.93 3.34 -0.21
C LYS A 38 -16.76 2.04 0.57
N ALA A 39 -15.56 1.47 0.55
CA ALA A 39 -15.21 0.29 1.33
C ALA A 39 -14.91 0.58 2.81
N GLY A 40 -14.87 1.86 3.22
CA GLY A 40 -14.57 2.27 4.60
C GLY A 40 -13.07 2.19 4.94
N ALA A 41 -12.19 2.26 3.94
CA ALA A 41 -10.74 2.28 4.18
C ALA A 41 -10.32 3.57 4.91
N ASP A 42 -9.35 3.44 5.81
CA ASP A 42 -8.76 4.58 6.51
C ASP A 42 -7.78 5.30 5.58
N ILE A 43 -8.03 6.57 5.26
CA ILE A 43 -7.16 7.34 4.38
C ILE A 43 -5.99 7.89 5.20
N ALA A 44 -4.85 7.19 5.13
CA ALA A 44 -3.61 7.59 5.79
C ALA A 44 -2.96 8.82 5.13
N LEU A 45 -2.98 8.89 3.79
CA LEU A 45 -2.52 10.04 3.02
C LEU A 45 -3.55 10.36 1.93
N PRO A 46 -4.08 11.61 1.89
CA PRO A 46 -5.00 12.01 0.85
C PRO A 46 -4.32 11.98 -0.52
N ILE A 47 -5.14 11.89 -1.58
CA ILE A 47 -4.62 11.97 -2.94
C ILE A 47 -3.93 13.31 -3.18
N LYS A 48 -2.71 13.25 -3.71
CA LYS A 48 -1.90 14.41 -4.04
C LYS A 48 -1.13 14.18 -5.33
N ASP A 49 -0.91 15.27 -6.04
CA ASP A 49 0.08 15.35 -7.11
C ASP A 49 1.44 15.60 -6.48
N GLU A 50 2.41 14.78 -6.87
CA GLU A 50 3.77 14.81 -6.37
C GLU A 50 4.68 15.58 -7.33
N ASP A 51 5.71 16.24 -6.81
CA ASP A 51 6.63 17.08 -7.59
C ASP A 51 7.37 16.34 -8.71
N TYR A 52 7.47 15.01 -8.61
CA TYR A 52 8.05 14.13 -9.62
C TYR A 52 7.04 13.65 -10.68
N GLY A 53 5.87 14.29 -10.78
CA GLY A 53 4.86 14.04 -11.81
C GLY A 53 3.98 12.81 -11.59
N SER A 54 4.06 12.19 -10.41
CA SER A 54 3.16 11.11 -10.02
C SER A 54 1.95 11.67 -9.30
N ARG A 55 0.82 10.97 -9.37
CA ARG A 55 -0.36 11.22 -8.54
C ARG A 55 -0.67 9.98 -7.73
N GLY A 56 -0.97 10.13 -6.44
CA GLY A 56 -1.21 8.98 -5.59
C GLY A 56 -1.76 9.29 -4.21
N PHE A 57 -2.24 8.26 -3.53
CA PHE A 57 -2.79 8.31 -2.17
C PHE A 57 -2.32 7.10 -1.36
N SER A 58 -2.59 7.07 -0.05
CA SER A 58 -2.36 5.88 0.76
C SER A 58 -3.50 5.62 1.74
N VAL A 59 -3.79 4.34 1.94
CA VAL A 59 -4.84 3.86 2.86
C VAL A 59 -4.29 2.79 3.79
N ARG A 60 -4.94 2.66 4.94
CA ARG A 60 -4.74 1.55 5.86
C ARG A 60 -5.95 0.62 5.78
N ASP A 61 -5.68 -0.68 5.69
CA ASP A 61 -6.72 -1.69 5.80
C ASP A 61 -7.00 -2.06 7.28
N PRO A 62 -8.06 -2.82 7.57
CA PRO A 62 -8.41 -3.21 8.95
C PRO A 62 -7.35 -4.08 9.65
N GLU A 63 -6.50 -4.77 8.90
CA GLU A 63 -5.41 -5.61 9.40
C GLU A 63 -4.16 -4.78 9.74
N GLY A 64 -4.18 -3.49 9.38
CA GLY A 64 -3.14 -2.52 9.68
C GLY A 64 -2.15 -2.29 8.55
N ASN A 65 -2.30 -2.98 7.41
CA ASN A 65 -1.39 -2.86 6.27
C ASN A 65 -1.53 -1.49 5.61
N HIS A 66 -0.41 -0.98 5.09
CA HIS A 66 -0.32 0.27 4.35
C HIS A 66 -0.32 -0.01 2.86
N TRP A 67 -1.30 0.56 2.18
CA TRP A 67 -1.45 0.49 0.74
C TRP A 67 -1.23 1.87 0.14
N SER A 68 -0.21 1.99 -0.70
CA SER A 68 0.06 3.20 -1.47
C SER A 68 -0.30 2.95 -2.93
N PHE A 69 -1.06 3.85 -3.52
CA PHE A 69 -1.47 3.78 -4.92
C PHE A 69 -0.98 5.01 -5.65
N GLY A 70 -0.44 4.83 -6.85
CA GLY A 70 -0.13 5.98 -7.70
C GLY A 70 0.34 5.61 -9.09
N THR A 71 0.68 6.63 -9.86
CA THR A 71 1.02 6.49 -11.29
C THR A 71 2.51 6.28 -11.56
N TYR A 72 3.36 6.26 -10.52
CA TYR A 72 4.81 6.14 -10.66
C TYR A 72 5.22 4.71 -11.05
N ARG A 73 5.62 4.54 -12.31
CA ARG A 73 6.05 3.23 -12.88
C ARG A 73 7.52 2.89 -12.64
N GLY A 74 8.29 3.80 -12.04
CA GLY A 74 9.75 3.76 -12.12
C GLY A 74 10.26 4.33 -13.45
N ALA A 75 11.50 4.81 -13.46
CA ALA A 75 12.20 5.28 -14.66
C ALA A 75 12.81 4.13 -15.44
#